data_AF-I2JII0-F1
#
_entry.id   AF-I2JII0-F1
#
_cell.length_a   1.000
_cell.length_b   1.000
_cell.length_c   1.000
_cell.angle_alpha   90.00
_cell.angle_beta   90.00
_cell.angle_gamma   90.00
#
_symmetry.space_group_name_H-M   'P 1'
#
loop_
_entity.id
_entity.type
_entity.pdbx_description
1 polymer ?
#
loop_
_entity_poly.entity_id
_entity_poly.type
_entity_poly.pdbx_seq_one_letter_code
_entity_poly.pdbx_strand_id
1 'polypeptide(L)'
;MLKNLNIDVDAVTFKGLSSHRTRMIFLALSLFQFASICIGTMLGCYLVARQSLLPDWALMAVFSALLLEYILRGKTTLRLVAAWLVDAMPMSLMLKRDKAILDRGRIELERVLCEIDLDMVESYTNLNPQISPSITDTLKTVALRGRMNVWLKDPRRLASAANLMYQVYITEEFVSSCQNGGESNVLI
;
A
#
# COMPACT_ATOMS: atom_id res chain seq x y z
N MET A 1 -0.74 0.00 -28.96
CA MET A 1 -2.02 0.58 -28.47
C MET A 1 -1.84 1.23 -27.09
N LEU A 2 -0.88 0.76 -26.27
CA LEU A 2 -0.52 1.34 -24.98
C LEU A 2 0.06 2.75 -25.06
N LYS A 3 0.64 3.15 -26.21
CA LYS A 3 1.16 4.51 -26.47
C LYS A 3 0.11 5.63 -26.37
N ASN A 4 -1.18 5.28 -26.47
CA ASN A 4 -2.31 6.22 -26.32
C ASN A 4 -2.97 6.18 -24.94
N LEU A 5 -2.62 5.23 -24.07
CA LEU A 5 -3.03 5.31 -22.67
C LEU A 5 -2.02 6.20 -21.96
N ASN A 6 -2.50 7.28 -21.35
CA ASN A 6 -1.71 8.13 -20.47
C ASN A 6 -1.44 7.38 -19.15
N ILE A 7 -0.69 6.28 -19.22
CA ILE A 7 -0.38 5.42 -18.09
C ILE A 7 0.65 6.14 -17.24
N ASP A 8 0.27 6.43 -15.99
CA ASP A 8 1.24 6.87 -15.00
C ASP A 8 2.14 5.69 -14.64
N VAL A 9 3.28 5.60 -15.33
CA VAL A 9 4.29 4.55 -15.13
C VAL A 9 4.78 4.54 -13.68
N ASP A 10 4.78 5.68 -12.99
CA ASP A 10 5.15 5.75 -11.56
C ASP A 10 4.09 5.10 -10.66
N ALA A 11 2.81 5.15 -11.04
CA ALA A 11 1.72 4.45 -10.35
C ALA A 11 1.74 2.92 -10.60
N VAL A 12 2.04 2.49 -11.83
CA VAL A 12 2.12 1.06 -12.21
C VAL A 12 3.37 0.37 -11.66
N THR A 13 4.48 1.10 -11.57
CA THR A 13 5.74 0.60 -10.97
C THR A 13 5.75 0.67 -9.44
N PHE A 14 4.66 1.13 -8.81
CA PHE A 14 4.55 1.28 -7.36
C PHE A 14 5.66 2.15 -6.75
N LYS A 15 6.12 3.14 -7.51
CA LYS A 15 7.23 4.00 -7.10
C LYS A 15 6.82 4.84 -5.89
N GLY A 16 7.62 4.76 -4.83
CA GLY A 16 7.33 5.41 -3.55
C GLY A 16 6.74 4.49 -2.47
N LEU A 17 6.56 3.20 -2.76
CA LEU A 17 6.36 2.20 -1.70
C LEU A 17 7.57 2.17 -0.76
N SER A 18 7.31 2.09 0.54
CA SER A 18 8.39 2.05 1.52
C SER A 18 9.29 0.83 1.30
N SER A 19 10.61 1.06 1.16
CA SER A 19 11.59 -0.01 1.04
C SER A 19 11.67 -0.82 2.34
N HIS A 20 12.18 -2.05 2.29
CA HIS A 20 12.41 -2.87 3.49
C HIS A 20 13.23 -2.13 4.56
N ARG A 21 14.27 -1.39 4.15
CA ARG A 21 15.09 -0.58 5.05
C ARG A 21 14.30 0.56 5.68
N THR A 22 13.47 1.24 4.88
CA THR A 22 12.57 2.30 5.35
C THR A 22 11.60 1.74 6.39
N ARG A 23 10.97 0.59 6.12
CA ARG A 23 10.06 -0.09 7.06
C ARG A 23 10.72 -0.42 8.40
N MET A 24 11.95 -0.92 8.38
CA MET A 24 12.73 -1.19 9.60
C MET A 24 13.03 0.08 10.40
N ILE A 25 13.37 1.19 9.74
CA ILE A 25 13.61 2.48 10.42
C ILE A 25 12.32 2.99 11.07
N PHE A 26 11.21 2.96 10.34
CA PHE A 26 9.90 3.39 10.88
C PHE A 26 9.42 2.50 12.03
N LEU A 27 9.69 1.19 11.98
CA LEU A 27 9.43 0.27 13.08
C LEU A 27 10.28 0.63 14.31
N ALA A 28 11.59 0.80 14.14
CA ALA A 28 12.50 1.18 15.23
C ALA A 28 12.09 2.52 15.85
N LEU A 29 11.70 3.50 15.04
CA LEU A 29 11.23 4.80 15.51
C LEU A 29 9.91 4.68 16.31
N SER A 30 8.98 3.83 15.85
CA SER A 30 7.73 3.57 16.58
C SER A 30 7.96 2.87 17.92
N LEU A 31 8.90 1.92 17.98
CA LEU A 31 9.32 1.25 19.22
C LEU A 31 9.99 2.23 20.18
N PHE A 32 10.88 3.08 19.67
CA PHE A 32 11.54 4.11 20.46
C PHE A 32 10.53 5.11 21.03
N GLN A 33 9.58 5.57 20.22
CA GLN A 33 8.51 6.47 20.67
C GLN A 33 7.63 5.80 21.75
N PHE A 34 7.27 4.53 21.57
CA PHE A 34 6.53 3.78 22.57
C PHE A 34 7.31 3.65 23.88
N ALA A 35 8.58 3.23 23.81
CA ALA A 35 9.45 3.11 24.98
C ALA A 35 9.63 4.46 25.69
N SER A 36 9.82 5.55 24.95
CA SER A 36 9.95 6.91 25.48
C SER A 36 8.69 7.34 26.25
N ILE A 37 7.50 7.04 25.73
CA ILE A 37 6.22 7.34 26.39
C ILE A 37 6.05 6.48 27.65
N CYS A 38 6.37 5.19 27.59
CA CYS A 38 6.31 4.31 28.76
C CYS A 38 7.27 4.75 29.86
N ILE A 39 8.53 5.05 29.53
CA ILE A 39 9.52 5.53 30.48
C ILE A 39 9.09 6.89 31.04
N GLY A 40 8.66 7.82 30.20
CA GLY A 40 8.21 9.16 30.63
C GLY A 40 7.01 9.10 31.56
N THR A 41 6.02 8.25 31.28
CA THR A 41 4.86 8.04 32.16
C THR A 41 5.25 7.38 33.48
N MET A 42 6.12 6.37 33.47
CA MET A 42 6.64 5.75 34.69
C MET A 42 7.43 6.76 35.55
N LEU A 43 8.29 7.56 34.93
CA LEU A 43 9.13 8.54 35.61
C LEU A 43 8.29 9.71 36.16
N GLY A 44 7.27 10.14 35.42
CA GLY A 44 6.26 11.09 35.91
C GLY A 44 5.50 10.55 37.12
N CYS A 45 5.02 9.30 37.08
CA CYS A 45 4.37 8.66 38.23
C CYS A 45 5.32 8.56 39.44
N TYR A 46 6.57 8.17 39.20
CA TYR A 46 7.60 8.09 40.24
C TYR A 46 7.90 9.45 40.89
N LEU A 47 8.02 10.51 40.09
CA LEU A 47 8.25 11.87 40.61
C LEU A 47 7.05 12.40 41.39
N VAL A 48 5.84 12.17 40.90
CA VAL A 48 4.59 12.55 41.61
C VAL A 48 4.50 11.84 42.95
N ALA A 49 4.79 10.53 43.00
CA ALA A 49 4.82 9.75 44.23
C ALA A 49 5.93 10.22 45.17
N ARG A 50 7.13 10.51 44.66
CA ARG A 50 8.29 10.93 45.46
C ARG A 50 8.16 12.33 46.04
N GLN A 51 7.55 13.27 45.32
CA GLN A 51 7.39 14.65 45.76
C GLN A 51 6.09 14.87 46.55
N SER A 52 5.27 13.82 46.77
CA SER A 52 3.94 13.93 47.40
C SER A 52 3.11 15.06 46.77
N LEU A 53 3.32 15.28 45.47
CA LEU A 53 2.85 16.46 44.75
C LEU A 53 1.35 16.38 44.46
N LEU A 54 0.83 15.15 44.41
CA LEU A 54 -0.58 14.84 44.46
C LEU A 54 -0.83 13.97 45.70
N PRO A 55 -1.80 14.32 46.55
CA PRO A 55 -2.19 13.46 47.66
C PRO A 55 -2.87 12.20 47.13
N ASP A 56 -2.72 11.07 47.83
CA ASP A 56 -3.17 9.74 47.39
C ASP A 56 -4.65 9.69 46.96
N TRP A 57 -5.49 10.52 47.59
CA TRP A 57 -6.92 10.64 47.23
C TRP A 57 -7.15 11.21 45.83
N ALA A 58 -6.29 12.09 45.34
CA ALA A 58 -6.40 12.65 43.98
C ALA A 58 -6.06 11.60 42.92
N LEU A 59 -5.08 10.76 43.19
CA LEU A 59 -4.68 9.64 42.33
C LEU A 59 -5.80 8.58 42.27
N MET A 60 -6.36 8.23 43.43
CA MET A 60 -7.55 7.39 43.55
C MET A 60 -8.77 7.97 42.83
N ALA A 61 -9.01 9.28 42.91
CA ALA A 61 -10.12 9.94 42.23
C ALA A 61 -9.98 9.88 40.70
N VAL A 62 -8.77 10.02 40.16
CA VAL A 62 -8.51 9.87 38.72
C VAL A 62 -8.75 8.44 38.25
N PHE A 63 -8.28 7.43 38.99
CA PHE A 63 -8.55 6.03 38.67
C PHE A 63 -10.04 5.68 38.80
N SER A 64 -10.71 6.21 39.82
CA SER A 64 -12.15 6.06 40.01
C SER A 64 -12.94 6.68 38.85
N ALA A 65 -12.58 7.88 38.40
CA ALA A 65 -13.22 8.53 37.26
C ALA A 65 -13.04 7.74 35.95
N LEU A 66 -11.84 7.18 35.72
CA LEU A 66 -11.57 6.31 34.56
C LEU A 66 -12.38 5.00 34.60
N LEU A 67 -12.53 4.40 35.79
CA LEU A 67 -13.38 3.21 36.00
C LEU A 67 -14.86 3.52 35.79
N LEU A 68 -15.32 4.66 36.32
CA LEU A 68 -16.71 5.11 36.17
C LEU A 68 -17.03 5.38 34.70
N GLU A 69 -16.11 6.00 33.96
CA GLU A 69 -16.23 6.22 32.53
C GLU A 69 -16.26 4.91 31.74
N TYR A 70 -15.45 3.92 32.14
CA TYR A 70 -15.49 2.58 31.55
C TYR A 70 -16.87 1.91 31.71
N ILE A 71 -17.43 1.96 32.93
CA ILE A 71 -18.72 1.35 33.26
C ILE A 71 -19.87 2.07 32.56
N LEU A 72 -19.87 3.40 32.53
CA LEU A 72 -20.97 4.21 31.97
C LEU A 72 -21.00 4.27 30.44
N ARG A 73 -19.82 4.35 29.79
CA ARG A 73 -19.73 4.57 28.33
C ARG A 73 -19.27 3.34 27.55
N GLY A 74 -18.79 2.28 28.21
CA GLY A 74 -18.25 1.08 27.57
C GLY A 74 -17.00 1.31 26.71
N LYS A 75 -16.51 2.56 26.66
CA LYS A 75 -15.33 3.00 25.92
C LYS A 75 -14.46 3.76 26.90
N THR A 76 -13.28 3.24 27.20
CA THR A 76 -12.30 3.98 27.98
C THR A 76 -11.76 5.14 27.13
N THR A 77 -11.72 6.36 27.68
CA THR A 77 -10.90 7.46 27.13
C THR A 77 -9.47 7.01 26.86
N LEU A 78 -8.95 6.12 27.71
CA LEU A 78 -7.67 5.44 27.51
C LEU A 78 -7.56 4.73 26.15
N ARG A 79 -8.63 4.06 25.69
CA ARG A 79 -8.66 3.42 24.36
C ARG A 79 -8.65 4.45 23.24
N LEU A 80 -9.29 5.60 23.44
CA LEU A 80 -9.34 6.68 22.45
C LEU A 80 -7.97 7.36 22.33
N VAL A 81 -7.30 7.60 23.47
CA VAL A 81 -5.91 8.06 23.53
C VAL A 81 -4.96 7.03 22.91
N ALA A 82 -5.12 5.75 23.23
CA ALA A 82 -4.31 4.68 22.64
C ALA A 82 -4.51 4.58 21.11
N ALA A 83 -5.74 4.69 20.62
CA ALA A 83 -6.03 4.70 19.19
C ALA A 83 -5.38 5.90 18.51
N TRP A 84 -5.51 7.10 19.10
CA TRP A 84 -4.86 8.30 18.59
C TRP A 84 -3.33 8.17 18.58
N LEU A 85 -2.75 7.58 19.63
CA LEU A 85 -1.32 7.35 19.72
C LEU A 85 -0.82 6.37 18.66
N VAL A 86 -1.56 5.27 18.43
CA VAL A 86 -1.27 4.31 17.36
C VAL A 86 -1.42 4.97 15.99
N ASP A 87 -2.41 5.83 15.79
CA ASP A 87 -2.61 6.57 14.53
C ASP A 87 -1.49 7.58 14.25
N ALA A 88 -0.93 8.18 15.31
CA ALA A 88 0.19 9.11 15.23
C ALA A 88 1.55 8.39 15.09
N MET A 89 1.61 7.06 15.27
CA MET A 89 2.88 6.33 15.13
C MET A 89 3.40 6.43 13.68
N PRO A 90 4.72 6.65 13.51
CA PRO A 90 5.37 6.70 12.21
C PRO A 90 5.07 5.49 11.33
N MET A 91 4.99 4.29 11.93
CA MET A 91 4.65 3.06 11.24
C MET A 91 3.24 3.07 10.66
N SER A 92 2.25 3.56 11.41
CA SER A 92 0.85 3.67 10.96
C SER A 92 0.70 4.67 9.81
N LEU A 93 1.40 5.80 9.88
CA LEU A 93 1.42 6.80 8.81
C LEU A 93 2.04 6.24 7.53
N MET A 94 3.16 5.52 7.66
CA MET A 94 3.82 4.85 6.53
C MET A 94 2.89 3.79 5.91
N LEU A 95 2.22 2.96 6.71
CA LEU A 95 1.27 1.97 6.21
C LEU A 95 0.08 2.59 5.49
N LYS A 96 -0.48 3.69 6.01
CA LYS A 96 -1.56 4.45 5.34
C LYS A 96 -1.10 5.00 4.00
N ARG A 97 0.13 5.53 3.92
CA ARG A 97 0.72 6.05 2.67
C ARG A 97 0.97 4.93 1.66
N ASP A 98 1.59 3.83 2.07
CA ASP A 98 1.82 2.66 1.22
C ASP A 98 0.50 2.12 0.65
N LYS A 99 -0.55 2.05 1.50
CA LYS A 99 -1.88 1.62 1.07
C LYS A 99 -2.48 2.58 0.03
N ALA A 100 -2.36 3.89 0.23
CA ALA A 100 -2.86 4.87 -0.73
C ALA A 100 -2.16 4.77 -2.09
N ILE A 101 -0.84 4.52 -2.11
CA ILE A 101 -0.09 4.29 -3.36
C ILE A 101 -0.57 3.00 -4.03
N LEU A 102 -0.75 1.92 -3.26
CA LEU A 102 -1.23 0.64 -3.78
C LEU A 102 -2.66 0.75 -4.36
N ASP A 103 -3.54 1.47 -3.68
CA ASP A 103 -4.92 1.70 -4.12
C ASP A 103 -4.95 2.52 -5.42
N ARG A 104 -4.09 3.54 -5.56
CA ARG A 104 -3.94 4.29 -6.83
C ARG A 104 -3.44 3.40 -7.96
N GLY A 105 -2.36 2.66 -7.73
CA GLY A 105 -1.81 1.75 -8.73
C GLY A 105 -2.84 0.70 -9.16
N ARG A 106 -3.66 0.22 -8.22
CA ARG A 106 -4.75 -0.72 -8.52
C ARG A 106 -5.87 -0.12 -9.35
N ILE A 107 -6.30 1.10 -9.07
CA ILE A 107 -7.31 1.80 -9.88
C ILE A 107 -6.81 2.01 -11.30
N GLU A 108 -5.56 2.44 -11.45
CA GLU A 108 -4.94 2.65 -12.76
C GLU A 108 -4.79 1.34 -13.52
N LEU A 109 -4.35 0.27 -12.85
CA LEU A 109 -4.25 -1.04 -13.45
C LEU A 109 -5.62 -1.58 -13.88
N GLU A 110 -6.66 -1.40 -13.05
CA GLU A 110 -8.02 -1.80 -13.38
C GLU A 110 -8.52 -1.06 -14.62
N ARG A 111 -8.27 0.25 -14.72
CA ARG A 111 -8.62 1.06 -15.88
C ARG A 111 -7.93 0.53 -17.14
N VAL A 112 -6.60 0.37 -17.11
CA VAL A 112 -5.79 -0.09 -18.23
C VAL A 112 -6.25 -1.48 -18.70
N LEU A 113 -6.50 -2.40 -17.77
CA LEU A 113 -6.98 -3.75 -18.08
C LEU A 113 -8.39 -3.80 -18.67
N CYS A 114 -9.23 -2.79 -18.41
CA CYS A 114 -10.56 -2.69 -19.01
C CYS A 114 -10.53 -2.01 -20.39
N GLU A 115 -9.53 -1.17 -20.67
CA GLU A 115 -9.37 -0.45 -21.94
C GLU A 115 -8.58 -1.24 -22.99
N ILE A 116 -7.75 -2.20 -22.57
CA ILE A 116 -6.96 -3.05 -23.49
C ILE A 116 -7.80 -4.18 -24.07
N ASP A 117 -7.63 -4.41 -25.37
CA ASP A 117 -8.11 -5.61 -26.04
C ASP A 117 -7.27 -6.83 -25.63
N LEU A 118 -7.80 -7.64 -24.73
CA LEU A 118 -7.13 -8.83 -24.20
C LEU A 118 -6.90 -9.92 -25.27
N ASP A 119 -7.62 -9.88 -26.38
CA ASP A 119 -7.42 -10.82 -27.49
C ASP A 119 -6.12 -10.53 -28.25
N MET A 120 -5.75 -9.26 -28.33
CA MET A 120 -4.45 -8.84 -28.87
C MET A 120 -3.29 -9.22 -27.92
N VAL A 121 -3.54 -9.29 -26.62
CA VAL A 121 -2.52 -9.70 -25.62
C VAL A 121 -2.12 -11.16 -25.80
N GLU A 122 -3.05 -12.02 -26.21
CA GLU A 122 -2.75 -13.42 -26.56
C GLU A 122 -1.77 -13.51 -27.73
N SER A 123 -1.88 -12.64 -28.73
CA SER A 123 -0.94 -12.61 -29.86
C SER A 123 0.50 -12.27 -29.43
N TYR A 124 0.68 -11.49 -28.37
CA TYR A 124 1.99 -11.16 -27.80
C TYR A 124 2.61 -12.32 -27.02
N THR A 125 1.84 -13.34 -26.60
CA THR A 125 2.40 -14.53 -25.94
C THR A 125 3.34 -15.31 -26.86
N ASN A 126 3.09 -15.29 -28.17
CA ASN A 126 3.97 -15.90 -29.17
C ASN A 126 5.30 -15.13 -29.36
N LEU A 127 5.33 -13.84 -29.02
CA LEU A 127 6.50 -12.97 -29.17
C LEU A 127 7.32 -12.90 -27.88
N ASN A 128 6.66 -12.92 -26.72
CA ASN A 128 7.29 -12.88 -25.43
C ASN A 128 6.78 -14.02 -24.53
N PRO A 129 7.56 -15.10 -24.33
CA PRO A 129 7.13 -16.25 -23.53
C PRO A 129 6.99 -15.95 -22.03
N GLN A 130 7.40 -14.76 -21.57
CA GLN A 130 7.16 -14.32 -20.20
C GLN A 130 5.71 -13.87 -19.97
N ILE A 131 4.94 -13.62 -21.03
CA ILE A 131 3.51 -13.37 -20.96
C ILE A 131 2.82 -14.73 -20.82
N SER A 132 2.39 -15.07 -19.60
CA SER A 132 1.72 -16.35 -19.37
C SER A 132 0.29 -16.34 -19.95
N PRO A 133 -0.05 -17.25 -20.88
CA PRO A 133 -1.41 -17.34 -21.44
C PRO A 133 -2.45 -17.62 -20.36
N SER A 134 -2.09 -18.40 -19.32
CA SER A 134 -2.97 -18.70 -18.19
C SER A 134 -3.42 -17.46 -17.42
N ILE A 135 -2.57 -16.43 -17.33
CA ILE A 135 -2.89 -15.17 -16.63
C ILE A 135 -3.79 -14.32 -17.54
N THR A 136 -3.52 -14.28 -18.84
CA THR A 136 -4.36 -13.60 -19.84
C THR A 136 -5.79 -14.16 -19.88
N ASP A 137 -5.94 -15.48 -19.88
CA ASP A 137 -7.24 -16.16 -19.82
C ASP A 137 -7.99 -15.85 -18.52
N THR A 138 -7.26 -15.85 -17.40
CA THR A 138 -7.84 -15.50 -16.10
C THR A 138 -8.29 -14.04 -16.07
N LEU A 139 -7.52 -13.12 -16.66
CA LEU A 139 -7.90 -11.71 -16.80
C LEU A 139 -9.15 -11.55 -17.68
N LYS A 140 -9.22 -12.24 -18.82
CA LYS A 140 -10.38 -12.22 -19.72
C LYS A 140 -11.64 -12.73 -19.02
N THR A 141 -11.56 -13.87 -18.33
CA THR A 141 -12.70 -14.42 -17.58
C THR A 141 -13.14 -13.52 -16.41
N VAL A 142 -12.22 -12.85 -15.74
CA VAL A 142 -12.52 -11.92 -14.64
C VAL A 142 -13.10 -10.60 -15.16
N ALA A 143 -12.61 -10.10 -16.30
CA ALA A 143 -13.13 -8.92 -17.01
C ALA A 143 -14.58 -9.14 -17.43
N LEU A 144 -14.88 -10.27 -18.09
CA LEU A 144 -16.23 -10.64 -18.51
C LEU A 144 -17.21 -10.76 -17.34
N ARG A 145 -16.71 -11.12 -16.16
CA ARG A 145 -17.52 -11.23 -14.93
C ARG A 145 -17.69 -9.89 -14.20
N GLY A 146 -17.03 -8.82 -14.64
CA GLY A 146 -17.06 -7.51 -13.98
C GLY A 146 -16.46 -7.54 -12.57
N ARG A 147 -15.58 -8.50 -12.27
CA ARG A 147 -14.99 -8.69 -10.92
C ARG A 147 -13.52 -8.30 -10.83
N MET A 148 -13.05 -7.48 -11.78
CA MET A 148 -11.65 -7.04 -11.86
C MET A 148 -11.19 -6.37 -10.57
N ASN A 149 -11.98 -5.43 -10.05
CA ASN A 149 -11.76 -4.81 -8.75
C ASN A 149 -11.50 -5.86 -7.66
N VAL A 150 -12.41 -6.81 -7.47
CA VAL A 150 -12.32 -7.82 -6.40
C VAL A 150 -11.11 -8.73 -6.57
N TRP A 151 -10.78 -9.09 -7.81
CA TRP A 151 -9.64 -9.95 -8.11
C TRP A 151 -8.31 -9.26 -7.84
N LEU A 152 -8.19 -7.96 -8.13
CA LEU A 152 -7.01 -7.14 -7.84
C LEU A 152 -6.81 -6.82 -6.36
N LYS A 153 -7.72 -7.21 -5.45
CA LYS A 153 -7.51 -7.07 -3.98
C LYS A 153 -6.38 -7.95 -3.47
N ASP A 154 -6.12 -9.08 -4.12
CA ASP A 154 -5.04 -9.98 -3.74
C ASP A 154 -3.70 -9.41 -4.22
N PRO A 155 -2.73 -9.15 -3.31
CA PRO A 155 -1.44 -8.58 -3.67
C PRO A 155 -0.67 -9.40 -4.72
N ARG A 156 -0.82 -10.73 -4.69
CA ARG A 156 -0.14 -11.61 -5.66
C ARG A 156 -0.72 -11.45 -7.06
N ARG A 157 -2.04 -11.31 -7.15
CA ARG A 157 -2.75 -11.12 -8.42
C ARG A 157 -2.51 -9.74 -8.99
N LEU A 158 -2.48 -8.72 -8.13
CA LEU A 158 -2.11 -7.36 -8.50
C LEU A 158 -0.69 -7.30 -9.09
N ALA A 159 0.29 -7.93 -8.42
CA ALA A 159 1.67 -8.00 -8.93
C ALA A 159 1.77 -8.77 -10.25
N SER A 160 1.05 -9.88 -10.36
CA SER A 160 0.99 -10.68 -11.59
C SER A 160 0.41 -9.90 -12.77
N ALA A 161 -0.65 -9.13 -12.53
CA ALA A 161 -1.29 -8.31 -13.55
C ALA A 161 -0.41 -7.11 -13.94
N ALA A 162 0.24 -6.46 -12.97
CA ALA A 162 1.21 -5.39 -13.24
C ALA A 162 2.40 -5.89 -14.06
N ASN A 163 2.94 -7.07 -13.73
CA ASN A 163 4.02 -7.68 -14.51
C ASN A 163 3.57 -8.01 -15.94
N LEU A 164 2.36 -8.54 -16.12
CA LEU A 164 1.82 -8.81 -17.45
C LEU A 164 1.71 -7.52 -18.27
N MET A 165 1.17 -6.43 -17.70
CA MET A 165 1.09 -5.14 -18.37
C MET A 165 2.47 -4.58 -18.74
N TYR A 166 3.45 -4.71 -17.87
CA TYR A 166 4.83 -4.30 -18.14
C TYR A 166 5.46 -5.09 -19.29
N GLN A 167 5.26 -6.41 -19.33
CA GLN A 167 5.76 -7.27 -20.41
C GLN A 167 5.09 -6.95 -21.76
N VAL A 168 3.78 -6.69 -21.75
CA VAL A 168 3.06 -6.25 -22.97
C VAL A 168 3.61 -4.91 -23.45
N TYR A 169 3.83 -3.95 -22.54
CA TYR A 169 4.40 -2.64 -22.87
C TYR A 169 5.77 -2.76 -23.54
N ILE A 170 6.71 -3.54 -22.96
CA ILE A 170 8.02 -3.78 -23.57
C ILE A 170 7.88 -4.41 -24.96
N THR A 171 6.98 -5.39 -25.09
CA THR A 171 6.78 -6.10 -26.35
C THR A 171 6.23 -5.15 -27.43
N GLU A 172 5.29 -4.26 -27.08
CA GLU A 172 4.82 -3.21 -27.99
C GLU A 172 5.94 -2.23 -28.38
N GLU A 173 6.78 -1.82 -27.44
CA GLU A 173 7.90 -0.92 -27.70
C GLU A 173 8.92 -1.56 -28.64
N PHE A 174 9.22 -2.85 -28.45
CA PHE A 174 10.07 -3.64 -29.35
C PHE A 174 9.47 -3.75 -30.76
N VAL A 175 8.20 -4.15 -30.89
CA VAL A 175 7.52 -4.26 -32.18
C VAL A 175 7.48 -2.91 -32.91
N SER A 176 7.17 -1.82 -32.19
CA SER A 176 7.16 -0.47 -32.74
C SER A 176 8.55 -0.03 -33.22
N SER A 177 9.60 -0.42 -32.51
CA SER A 177 10.99 -0.13 -32.88
C SER A 177 11.43 -0.91 -34.12
N CYS A 178 11.00 -2.17 -34.26
CA CYS A 178 11.25 -2.96 -35.46
C CYS A 178 10.48 -2.43 -36.69
N GLN A 179 9.27 -1.90 -36.51
CA GLN A 179 8.50 -1.28 -37.59
C GLN A 179 9.11 0.06 -38.04
N ASN A 180 9.59 0.89 -37.11
CA ASN A 180 10.26 2.15 -37.44
C ASN A 180 11.71 1.95 -37.96
N GLY A 181 12.36 0.84 -37.59
CA GLY A 181 13.66 0.44 -38.13
C GLY A 181 13.61 -0.07 -39.57
N GLY A 182 12.41 -0.33 -40.11
CA GLY A 182 12.19 -0.69 -41.52
C GLY A 182 12.22 0.50 -42.49
N GLU A 183 12.19 1.75 -41.99
CA GLU A 183 12.25 2.96 -42.82
C GLU A 183 13.61 3.67 -42.80
N SER A 184 14.57 3.24 -41.96
CA SER A 184 15.95 3.74 -42.03
C SER A 184 16.81 2.82 -42.89
N ASN A 185 16.73 3.08 -44.19
CA ASN A 185 17.77 2.94 -45.21
C ASN A 185 18.88 1.91 -44.96
N VAL A 186 18.84 0.89 -45.82
CA VAL A 186 20.00 0.48 -46.61
C VAL A 186 20.81 1.73 -47.03
N LEU A 187 21.92 1.98 -46.35
CA LEU A 187 23.02 2.76 -46.89
C LEU A 187 24.30 2.02 -46.51
N ILE A 188 24.81 1.36 -47.55
CA ILE A 188 26.17 0.88 -47.85
C ILE A 188 27.23 1.33 -46.82
#